data_AF-A0A2S1WTK1-F1
#
_entry.id   AF-A0A2S1WTK1-F1
#
_cell.length_a   1.000
_cell.length_b   1.000
_cell.length_c   1.000
_cell.angle_alpha   90.00
_cell.angle_beta   90.00
_cell.angle_gamma   90.00
#
_symmetry.space_group_name_H-M   'P 1'
#
loop_
_entity.id
_entity.type
_entity.pdbx_description
1 polymer ?
#
loop_
_entity_poly.entity_id
_entity_poly.type
_entity_poly.pdbx_seq_one_letter_code
_entity_poly.pdbx_strand_id
1 'polypeptide(L)'
;NAKETGKILMVDYRDIENLNVTEIPAARFLHDGGWDASHRYVMMAANQSNKIAVVDAKKGKLVALVDVDKIPHPGRGANFVHP
;
A
#
# COMPACT_ATOMS: atom_id res chain seq x y z
N ASN A 1 -1.57 14.96 -5.78
CA ASN A 1 -0.89 13.70 -6.10
C ASN A 1 -1.36 12.66 -5.08
N ALA A 2 -1.45 11.38 -5.44
CA ALA A 2 -2.09 10.33 -4.61
C ALA A 2 -1.38 10.14 -3.26
N LYS A 3 -0.08 10.45 -3.24
CA LYS A 3 0.79 10.48 -2.06
C LYS A 3 0.32 11.46 -0.97
N GLU A 4 0.04 12.71 -1.34
CA GLU A 4 -0.28 13.78 -0.38
C GLU A 4 -1.70 13.65 0.16
N THR A 5 -2.60 13.06 -0.64
CA THR A 5 -3.99 12.75 -0.26
C THR A 5 -4.14 11.43 0.49
N GLY A 6 -3.08 10.60 0.52
CA GLY A 6 -3.09 9.31 1.22
C GLY A 6 -3.99 8.27 0.58
N LYS A 7 -4.05 8.27 -0.76
CA LYS A 7 -4.87 7.37 -1.56
C LYS A 7 -4.00 6.36 -2.28
N ILE A 8 -4.40 5.09 -2.24
CA ILE A 8 -3.83 4.03 -3.09
C ILE A 8 -4.80 3.84 -4.25
N LEU A 9 -4.31 3.85 -5.48
CA LEU A 9 -5.10 3.59 -6.68
C LEU A 9 -4.80 2.20 -7.20
N MET A 10 -5.80 1.32 -7.19
CA MET A 10 -5.75 0.04 -7.87
C MET A 10 -6.37 0.22 -9.25
N VAL A 11 -5.52 0.21 -10.28
CA VAL A 11 -5.90 0.49 -11.67
C VAL A 11 -6.00 -0.83 -12.44
N ASP A 12 -7.16 -1.08 -13.02
CA ASP A 12 -7.40 -2.18 -13.93
C ASP A 12 -7.08 -1.73 -15.36
N TYR A 13 -6.03 -2.32 -15.94
CA TYR A 13 -5.51 -1.97 -17.26
C TYR A 13 -5.97 -2.93 -18.37
N ARG A 14 -6.97 -3.80 -18.11
CA ARG A 14 -7.51 -4.72 -19.13
C ARG A 14 -8.17 -3.99 -20.30
N ASP A 15 -8.73 -2.81 -20.04
CA ASP A 15 -9.27 -1.90 -21.05
C ASP A 15 -8.80 -0.48 -20.72
N ILE A 16 -7.86 0.01 -21.51
CA ILE A 16 -7.24 1.33 -21.30
C ILE A 16 -8.10 2.48 -21.82
N GLU A 17 -9.11 2.19 -22.65
CA GLU A 17 -10.09 3.18 -23.12
C GLU A 17 -11.18 3.39 -22.05
N ASN A 18 -11.48 2.35 -21.26
CA ASN A 18 -12.49 2.36 -20.19
C ASN A 18 -11.89 1.95 -18.83
N LEU A 19 -10.94 2.76 -18.33
CA LEU A 19 -10.23 2.45 -17.08
C LEU A 19 -11.18 2.28 -15.89
N ASN A 20 -11.08 1.12 -15.24
CA ASN A 20 -11.69 0.88 -13.94
C ASN A 20 -10.65 1.10 -12.83
N VAL A 21 -10.93 2.03 -11.91
CA VAL A 21 -10.02 2.42 -10.84
C VAL A 21 -10.71 2.29 -9.49
N THR A 22 -10.11 1.52 -8.59
CA THR A 22 -10.52 1.49 -7.18
C THR A 22 -9.64 2.45 -6.39
N GLU A 23 -10.25 3.50 -5.85
CA GLU A 23 -9.59 4.40 -4.90
C GLU A 23 -9.71 3.85 -3.48
N ILE A 24 -8.57 3.61 -2.84
CA ILE A 24 -8.48 3.05 -1.48
C ILE A 24 -7.90 4.14 -0.56
N PRO A 25 -8.71 4.71 0.35
CA PRO A 25 -8.21 5.60 1.38
C PRO A 25 -7.25 4.84 2.31
N ALA A 26 -6.08 5.42 2.61
CA ALA A 26 -5.08 4.84 3.48
C ALA A 26 -4.61 5.89 4.51
N ALA A 27 -3.38 6.38 4.40
CA ALA A 27 -2.82 7.42 5.25
C ALA A 27 -1.99 8.38 4.40
N ARG A 28 -1.92 9.66 4.79
CA ARG A 28 -1.15 10.68 4.06
C ARG A 28 0.34 10.35 4.05
N PHE A 29 1.03 10.81 3.01
CA PHE A 29 2.47 10.65 2.81
C PHE A 29 2.90 9.22 2.49
N LEU A 30 2.10 8.52 1.68
CA LEU A 30 2.51 7.24 1.09
C LEU A 30 3.81 7.41 0.30
N HIS A 31 4.73 6.46 0.43
CA HIS A 31 6.08 6.59 -0.14
C HIS A 31 6.49 5.35 -0.93
N ASP A 32 6.98 4.34 -0.23
CA ASP A 32 7.52 3.09 -0.76
C ASP A 32 6.85 1.90 -0.06
N GLY A 33 7.06 0.71 -0.61
CA GLY A 33 6.39 -0.49 -0.14
C GLY A 33 6.59 -1.68 -1.08
N GLY A 34 6.07 -2.82 -0.67
CA GLY A 34 6.21 -4.06 -1.42
C GLY A 34 5.16 -5.08 -1.09
N TRP A 35 5.21 -6.18 -1.84
CA TRP A 35 4.31 -7.30 -1.69
C TRP A 35 4.77 -8.20 -0.54
N ASP A 36 3.80 -8.80 0.15
CA ASP A 36 4.06 -9.95 1.00
C ASP A 36 4.51 -11.16 0.16
N ALA A 37 5.06 -12.19 0.80
CA ALA A 37 5.56 -13.38 0.11
C ALA A 37 4.50 -14.13 -0.71
N SER A 38 3.20 -14.00 -0.39
CA SER A 38 2.11 -14.61 -1.16
C SER A 38 1.66 -13.78 -2.36
N HIS A 39 2.19 -12.56 -2.52
CA HIS A 39 1.77 -11.56 -3.51
C HIS A 39 0.27 -11.25 -3.47
N ARG A 40 -0.34 -11.32 -2.29
CA ARG A 40 -1.75 -10.98 -2.08
C ARG A 40 -1.92 -9.62 -1.44
N TYR A 41 -1.00 -9.24 -0.55
CA TYR A 41 -1.06 -8.02 0.21
C TYR A 41 0.07 -7.08 -0.21
N VAL A 42 -0.27 -5.81 -0.42
CA VAL A 42 0.71 -4.74 -0.59
C VAL A 42 0.83 -3.98 0.72
N MET A 43 2.06 -3.78 1.18
CA MET A 43 2.39 -3.04 2.39
C MET A 43 3.14 -1.77 1.99
N MET A 44 2.55 -0.60 2.26
CA MET A 44 3.08 0.71 1.87
C MET A 44 3.37 1.57 3.09
N ALA A 45 4.54 2.19 3.16
CA ALA A 45 4.89 3.16 4.18
C ALA A 45 4.20 4.50 3.93
N ALA A 46 3.41 4.95 4.91
CA ALA A 46 2.97 6.33 5.05
C ALA A 46 3.96 7.05 5.97
N ASN A 47 5.12 7.42 5.42
CA ASN A 47 6.33 7.64 6.20
C ASN A 47 6.22 8.79 7.22
N GLN A 48 5.78 9.97 6.80
CA GLN A 48 5.57 11.12 7.69
C GLN A 48 4.35 10.94 8.62
N SER A 49 3.59 9.86 8.46
CA SER A 49 2.52 9.45 9.36
C SER A 49 2.93 8.33 10.32
N ASN A 50 4.17 7.81 10.25
CA ASN A 50 4.69 6.68 11.03
C ASN A 50 3.80 5.43 10.97
N LYS A 51 3.27 5.11 9.78
CA LYS A 51 2.35 4.00 9.57
C LYS A 51 2.72 3.14 8.37
N ILE A 52 2.34 1.86 8.41
CA ILE A 52 2.28 0.96 7.26
C ILE A 52 0.82 0.71 6.90
N ALA A 53 0.43 1.02 5.67
CA ALA A 53 -0.87 0.67 5.10
C ALA A 53 -0.80 -0.71 4.44
N VAL A 54 -1.73 -1.59 4.79
CA VAL A 54 -1.82 -2.95 4.23
C VAL A 54 -3.10 -3.06 3.40
N VAL A 55 -2.96 -3.44 2.13
CA VAL A 55 -4.06 -3.58 1.17
C VAL A 55 -4.16 -5.02 0.70
N ASP A 56 -5.35 -5.63 0.78
CA ASP A 56 -5.65 -6.92 0.12
C ASP A 56 -5.94 -6.66 -1.36
N ALA A 57 -4.99 -6.99 -2.23
CA ALA A 57 -5.09 -6.74 -3.66
C ALA A 57 -6.17 -7.60 -4.34
N LYS A 58 -6.49 -8.77 -3.76
CA LYS A 58 -7.58 -9.61 -4.28
C LYS A 58 -8.95 -8.98 -4.02
N LYS A 59 -9.11 -8.28 -2.90
CA LYS A 59 -10.35 -7.62 -2.52
C LYS A 59 -10.42 -6.14 -2.91
N GLY A 60 -9.29 -5.52 -3.26
CA GLY A 60 -9.20 -4.09 -3.52
C GLY A 60 -9.53 -3.25 -2.29
N LYS A 61 -9.12 -3.68 -1.08
CA LYS A 61 -9.50 -3.03 0.19
C LYS A 61 -8.32 -2.88 1.14
N LEU A 62 -8.29 -1.74 1.84
CA LEU A 62 -7.44 -1.56 3.01
C LEU A 62 -7.85 -2.57 4.10
N VAL A 63 -6.88 -3.29 4.66
CA VAL A 63 -7.11 -4.26 5.73
C VAL A 63 -6.49 -3.83 7.06
N ALA A 64 -5.44 -3.02 7.04
CA ALA A 64 -4.84 -2.49 8.26
C ALA A 64 -4.08 -1.17 8.02
N LEU A 65 -4.02 -0.35 9.07
CA LEU A 65 -3.03 0.71 9.24
C LEU A 65 -2.25 0.38 10.51
N VAL A 66 -0.98 0.02 10.35
CA VAL A 66 -0.12 -0.43 11.46
C VAL A 66 0.76 0.73 11.87
N ASP A 67 0.74 1.08 13.16
CA ASP A 67 1.66 2.04 13.75
C ASP A 67 3.07 1.46 13.86
N VAL A 68 4.08 2.24 13.48
CA VAL A 68 5.49 1.87 13.52
C VAL A 68 6.34 3.05 14.00
N ASP A 69 7.64 2.83 14.15
CA ASP A 69 8.59 3.87 14.50
C ASP A 69 8.72 4.97 13.43
N LYS A 70 9.47 6.02 13.76
CA LYS A 70 9.53 7.26 12.97
C LYS A 70 10.04 7.04 11.55
N ILE A 71 9.29 7.59 10.58
CA ILE A 71 9.68 7.69 9.17
C ILE A 71 10.11 6.33 8.59
N PRO A 72 9.21 5.33 8.55
CA PRO A 72 9.51 4.04 7.94
C PRO A 72 9.87 4.21 6.46
N HIS A 73 10.91 3.51 6.02
CA HIS A 73 11.40 3.56 4.65
C HIS A 73 11.87 2.17 4.17
N PRO A 74 10.94 1.23 3.95
CA PRO A 74 11.25 -0.19 3.73
C PRO A 74 11.88 -0.51 2.37
N GLY A 75 11.89 0.41 1.40
CA GLY A 75 12.08 0.08 -0.01
C GLY A 75 10.94 -0.83 -0.46
N ARG A 76 11.27 -2.07 -0.87
CA ARG A 76 10.27 -3.12 -1.12
C ARG A 76 9.99 -4.02 0.09
N GLY A 77 10.66 -3.77 1.22
CA GLY A 77 10.62 -4.63 2.41
C GLY A 77 11.44 -5.92 2.24
N ALA A 78 11.35 -6.78 3.27
CA ALA A 78 11.97 -8.10 3.30
C ALA A 78 10.99 -9.10 3.89
N ASN A 79 10.68 -10.15 3.12
CA ASN A 79 9.81 -11.24 3.57
C ASN A 79 10.67 -12.44 3.99
N PHE A 80 10.44 -12.96 5.19
CA PHE A 80 11.05 -14.19 5.68
C PHE A 80 10.15 -14.83 6.74
N VAL A 81 10.29 -16.14 6.95
CA VAL A 81 9.64 -16.84 8.06
C VAL A 81 10.52 -16.66 9.30
N HIS A 82 9.99 -16.01 10.33
CA HIS A 82 10.67 -15.93 11.62
C HIS A 82 10.65 -17.30 12.30
N PRO A 83 11.76 -17.76 12.92
CA PRO A 83 11.79 -19.02 13.66
C PRO A 83 10.86 -19.06 14.87
#